data_AF-A0A1J8QAL3-F1
#
_entry.id   AF-A0A1J8QAL3-F1
#
_cell.length_a   1.000
_cell.length_b   1.000
_cell.length_c   1.000
_cell.angle_alpha   90.00
_cell.angle_beta   90.00
_cell.angle_gamma   90.00
#
_symmetry.space_group_name_H-M   'P 1'
#
loop_
_entity.id
_entity.type
_entity.pdbx_description
1 polymer ?
#
loop_
_entity_poly.entity_id
_entity_poly.type
_entity_poly.pdbx_seq_one_letter_code
_entity_poly.pdbx_strand_id
1 'polypeptide(L)'
;VNTWCKLVRYIRSISRQWQSTPPGSPHSHHLLTSRLSSILPTFFFASSSILVLTMLADLSKGTILYFTPVLMLTALLLSLFAYLAPTVMLHSQVALLTVTPSSALTQPGSSKAVDGPSILLGPLGSCSRTNNEAGLICTPSSISPVYNTSIFTSDTPSSVISAPPEGAPAFMAISLALSAIFFIMYTAISFRHLMGKAGAAWEKPSVQRFSAWIGILAFLLGLASSLIIFMWFGKAADDFNQSIQGQGSNGPQLIANTGNAFTMIWVAYAFFAIPVVVSLAKFHVLATK
;
A
#
# COMPACT_ATOMS: atom_id res chain seq x y z
N VAL A 1 -17.95 -9.12 -12.80
CA VAL A 1 -17.00 -10.11 -13.36
C VAL A 1 -16.18 -9.57 -14.53
N ASN A 2 -16.80 -8.93 -15.54
CA ASN A 2 -16.07 -8.48 -16.75
C ASN A 2 -15.03 -7.35 -16.52
N THR A 3 -15.29 -6.43 -15.59
CA THR A 3 -14.39 -5.31 -15.26
C THR A 3 -13.16 -5.77 -14.46
N TRP A 4 -13.36 -6.72 -13.56
CA TRP A 4 -12.29 -7.40 -12.81
C TRP A 4 -11.36 -8.18 -13.75
N CYS A 5 -11.93 -8.88 -14.74
CA CYS A 5 -11.15 -9.60 -15.73
C CYS A 5 -10.33 -8.65 -16.64
N LYS A 6 -10.86 -7.47 -16.95
CA LYS A 6 -10.13 -6.41 -17.67
C LYS A 6 -9.01 -5.80 -16.82
N LEU A 7 -9.24 -5.53 -15.53
CA LEU A 7 -8.21 -5.02 -14.64
C LEU A 7 -7.09 -6.03 -14.41
N VAL A 8 -7.43 -7.31 -14.21
CA VAL A 8 -6.43 -8.40 -14.09
C VAL A 8 -5.66 -8.57 -15.41
N ARG A 9 -6.30 -8.42 -16.57
CA ARG A 9 -5.60 -8.39 -17.86
C ARG A 9 -4.71 -7.17 -18.01
N TYR A 10 -5.15 -6.00 -17.55
CA TYR A 10 -4.36 -4.77 -17.60
C TYR A 10 -3.14 -4.85 -16.69
N ILE A 11 -3.29 -5.38 -15.47
CA ILE A 11 -2.19 -5.66 -14.54
C ILE A 11 -1.23 -6.71 -15.14
N ARG A 12 -1.74 -7.78 -15.76
CA ARG A 12 -0.91 -8.75 -16.50
C ARG A 12 -0.23 -8.14 -17.73
N SER A 13 -0.85 -7.16 -18.37
CA SER A 13 -0.29 -6.46 -19.53
C SER A 13 0.88 -5.60 -19.10
N ILE A 14 0.71 -4.81 -18.03
CA ILE A 14 1.78 -3.99 -17.44
C ILE A 14 2.92 -4.89 -16.96
N SER A 15 2.61 -6.00 -16.29
CA SER A 15 3.61 -6.99 -15.87
C SER A 15 4.39 -7.58 -17.05
N ARG A 16 3.73 -7.86 -18.18
CA ARG A 16 4.39 -8.36 -19.39
C ARG A 16 5.22 -7.29 -20.11
N GLN A 17 4.76 -6.05 -20.12
CA GLN A 17 5.47 -4.92 -20.74
C GLN A 17 6.75 -4.56 -19.98
N TRP A 18 6.81 -4.87 -18.69
CA TRP A 18 8.03 -4.75 -17.86
C TRP A 18 8.97 -5.96 -17.94
N GLN A 19 8.52 -7.10 -18.45
CA GLN A 19 9.38 -8.26 -18.72
C GLN A 19 10.18 -8.13 -20.02
N SER A 20 9.87 -7.13 -20.87
CA SER A 20 10.57 -6.90 -22.14
C SER A 20 11.77 -5.95 -22.07
N THR A 21 12.22 -5.53 -20.89
CA THR A 21 13.55 -4.90 -20.75
C THR A 21 14.66 -5.96 -20.81
N PRO A 22 15.74 -5.74 -21.56
CA PRO A 22 16.66 -6.79 -22.01
C PRO A 22 17.45 -7.47 -20.86
N PRO A 23 17.91 -8.72 -21.09
CA PRO A 23 18.33 -9.63 -20.03
C PRO A 23 19.75 -9.37 -19.55
N GLY A 24 19.93 -9.38 -18.23
CA GLY A 24 21.23 -9.27 -17.59
C GLY A 24 21.25 -9.83 -16.17
N SER A 25 20.75 -11.05 -15.95
CA SER A 25 21.10 -11.94 -14.83
C SER A 25 20.05 -13.08 -14.69
N PRO A 26 20.44 -14.37 -14.70
CA PRO A 26 19.53 -15.50 -14.58
C PRO A 26 18.99 -15.77 -13.16
N HIS A 27 19.29 -14.92 -12.16
CA HIS A 27 18.80 -15.12 -10.78
C HIS A 27 17.53 -14.35 -10.39
N SER A 28 17.06 -13.39 -11.20
CA SER A 28 15.90 -12.55 -10.87
C SER A 28 14.53 -13.26 -11.03
N HIS A 29 14.47 -14.40 -11.71
CA HIS A 29 13.20 -15.12 -11.96
C HIS A 29 12.68 -15.91 -10.75
N HIS A 30 13.56 -16.29 -9.80
CA HIS A 30 13.20 -17.12 -8.64
C HIS A 30 12.67 -16.31 -7.44
N LEU A 31 13.04 -15.02 -7.34
CA LEU A 31 12.62 -14.13 -6.25
C LEU A 31 11.27 -13.45 -6.51
N LEU A 32 10.97 -13.12 -7.78
CA LEU A 32 9.67 -12.59 -8.19
C LEU A 32 8.54 -13.63 -8.02
N THR A 33 8.83 -14.90 -8.32
CA THR A 33 7.89 -16.02 -8.06
C THR A 33 7.71 -16.31 -6.58
N SER A 34 8.76 -16.17 -5.77
CA SER A 34 8.71 -16.28 -4.30
C SER A 34 7.90 -15.14 -3.65
N ARG A 35 8.08 -13.88 -4.08
CA ARG A 35 7.27 -12.77 -3.52
C ARG A 35 5.83 -12.76 -4.04
N LEU A 36 5.58 -13.17 -5.29
CA LEU A 36 4.21 -13.48 -5.75
C LEU A 36 3.58 -14.63 -4.96
N SER A 37 4.35 -15.63 -4.52
CA SER A 37 3.86 -16.69 -3.62
C SER A 37 3.68 -16.24 -2.17
N SER A 38 4.21 -15.08 -1.76
CA SER A 38 3.88 -14.41 -0.48
C SER A 38 2.65 -13.49 -0.58
N ILE A 39 2.35 -13.00 -1.80
CA ILE A 39 1.17 -12.19 -2.12
C ILE A 39 -0.07 -13.08 -2.36
N LEU A 40 0.12 -14.28 -2.91
CA LEU A 40 -0.94 -15.27 -3.12
C LEU A 40 -1.67 -15.70 -1.82
N PRO A 41 -0.99 -16.02 -0.70
CA PRO A 41 -1.63 -16.40 0.55
C PRO A 41 -2.32 -15.22 1.22
N THR A 42 -1.91 -13.96 0.97
CA THR A 42 -2.64 -12.76 1.44
C THR A 42 -3.89 -12.50 0.58
N PHE A 43 -3.84 -12.76 -0.72
CA PHE A 43 -5.04 -12.82 -1.57
C PHE A 43 -5.99 -13.95 -1.16
N PHE A 44 -5.44 -15.11 -0.78
CA PHE A 44 -6.21 -16.21 -0.21
C PHE A 44 -6.77 -15.85 1.17
N PHE A 45 -6.03 -15.13 2.02
CA PHE A 45 -6.52 -14.64 3.30
C PHE A 45 -7.63 -13.60 3.14
N ALA A 46 -7.52 -12.69 2.17
CA ALA A 46 -8.59 -11.75 1.82
C ALA A 46 -9.82 -12.51 1.29
N SER A 47 -9.62 -13.51 0.43
CA SER A 47 -10.70 -14.36 -0.09
C SER A 47 -11.35 -15.20 1.03
N SER A 48 -10.57 -15.79 1.92
CA SER A 48 -11.03 -16.57 3.07
C SER A 48 -11.69 -15.68 4.13
N SER A 49 -11.20 -14.47 4.36
CA SER A 49 -11.85 -13.50 5.26
C SER A 49 -13.17 -13.00 4.68
N ILE A 50 -13.24 -12.77 3.38
CA ILE A 50 -14.49 -12.47 2.65
C ILE A 50 -15.45 -13.66 2.77
N LEU A 51 -14.97 -14.89 2.64
CA LEU A 51 -15.78 -16.10 2.73
C LEU A 51 -16.31 -16.34 4.15
N VAL A 52 -15.48 -16.10 5.17
CA VAL A 52 -15.88 -16.15 6.60
C VAL A 52 -16.88 -15.05 6.91
N LEU A 53 -16.72 -13.83 6.38
CA LEU A 53 -17.71 -12.75 6.54
C LEU A 53 -19.02 -13.05 5.81
N THR A 54 -18.99 -13.73 4.66
CA THR A 54 -20.22 -14.19 3.99
C THR A 54 -20.91 -15.31 4.76
N MET A 55 -20.17 -16.17 5.46
CA MET A 55 -20.76 -17.19 6.34
C MET A 55 -21.27 -16.63 7.67
N LEU A 56 -20.71 -15.52 8.15
CA LEU A 56 -21.21 -14.77 9.31
C LEU A 56 -22.41 -13.87 8.98
N ALA A 57 -22.74 -13.68 7.68
CA ALA A 57 -23.88 -12.88 7.24
C ALA A 57 -25.24 -13.44 7.68
N ASP A 58 -25.31 -14.75 7.95
CA ASP A 58 -26.50 -15.39 8.52
C ASP A 58 -26.62 -15.22 10.05
N LEU A 59 -25.57 -14.78 10.75
CA LEU A 59 -25.54 -14.75 12.22
C LEU A 59 -25.93 -13.42 12.88
N SER A 60 -25.92 -12.26 12.18
CA SER A 60 -26.59 -11.03 12.67
C SER A 60 -26.56 -9.91 11.63
N LYS A 61 -27.71 -9.60 11.03
CA LYS A 61 -27.90 -8.44 10.13
C LYS A 61 -27.55 -7.10 10.80
N GLY A 62 -27.65 -7.02 12.13
CA GLY A 62 -27.32 -5.83 12.90
C GLY A 62 -25.83 -5.64 13.15
N THR A 63 -25.11 -6.72 13.49
CA THR A 63 -23.69 -6.66 13.85
C THR A 63 -22.84 -6.24 12.66
N ILE A 64 -23.16 -6.74 11.46
CA ILE A 64 -22.45 -6.34 10.23
C ILE A 64 -22.71 -4.86 9.90
N LEU A 65 -23.90 -4.33 10.19
CA LEU A 65 -24.25 -2.94 9.88
C LEU A 65 -23.42 -1.94 10.69
N TYR A 66 -23.10 -2.26 11.96
CA TYR A 66 -22.29 -1.39 12.83
C TYR A 66 -20.79 -1.67 12.76
N PHE A 67 -20.39 -2.92 12.50
CA PHE A 67 -18.98 -3.29 12.38
C PHE A 67 -18.36 -2.76 11.08
N THR A 68 -19.14 -2.68 10.00
CA THR A 68 -18.63 -2.26 8.69
C THR A 68 -18.10 -0.81 8.66
N PRO A 69 -18.79 0.20 9.24
CA PRO A 69 -18.23 1.54 9.40
C PRO A 69 -16.95 1.58 10.24
N VAL A 70 -16.85 0.76 11.29
CA VAL A 70 -15.63 0.67 12.12
C VAL A 70 -14.45 0.13 11.31
N LEU A 71 -14.68 -0.94 10.53
CA LEU A 71 -13.66 -1.48 9.62
C LEU A 71 -13.24 -0.45 8.56
N MET A 72 -14.19 0.30 8.00
CA MET A 72 -13.91 1.35 7.02
C MET A 72 -13.08 2.48 7.64
N LEU A 73 -13.38 2.89 8.86
CA LEU A 73 -12.61 3.90 9.59
C LEU A 73 -11.17 3.42 9.82
N THR A 74 -11.01 2.17 10.29
CA THR A 74 -9.69 1.56 10.49
C THR A 74 -8.91 1.50 9.18
N ALA A 75 -9.53 1.09 8.08
CA ALA A 75 -8.90 1.08 6.75
C ALA A 75 -8.43 2.48 6.35
N LEU A 76 -9.28 3.50 6.51
CA LEU A 76 -8.95 4.88 6.18
C LEU A 76 -7.76 5.39 6.99
N LEU A 77 -7.74 5.15 8.31
CA LEU A 77 -6.64 5.55 9.18
C LEU A 77 -5.34 4.85 8.82
N LEU A 78 -5.36 3.54 8.56
CA LEU A 78 -4.18 2.79 8.14
C LEU A 78 -3.63 3.27 6.79
N SER A 79 -4.51 3.52 5.81
CA SER A 79 -4.10 4.10 4.52
C SER A 79 -3.54 5.51 4.67
N LEU A 80 -4.14 6.33 5.54
CA LEU A 80 -3.70 7.70 5.81
C LEU A 80 -2.33 7.71 6.47
N PHE A 81 -2.09 6.86 7.47
CA PHE A 81 -0.79 6.75 8.13
C PHE A 81 0.29 6.25 7.18
N ALA A 82 -0.01 5.25 6.34
CA ALA A 82 0.95 4.76 5.36
C ALA A 82 1.26 5.78 4.25
N TYR A 83 0.32 6.68 3.93
CA TYR A 83 0.53 7.76 2.96
C TYR A 83 1.36 8.92 3.53
N LEU A 84 1.12 9.29 4.79
CA LEU A 84 1.78 10.42 5.46
C LEU A 84 3.14 10.06 6.07
N ALA A 85 3.40 8.78 6.32
CA ALA A 85 4.68 8.33 6.86
C ALA A 85 5.78 8.26 5.77
N PRO A 86 7.05 8.57 6.10
CA PRO A 86 7.55 8.98 7.42
C PRO A 86 7.54 10.51 7.65
N THR A 87 7.26 11.35 6.65
CA THR A 87 7.58 12.79 6.70
C THR A 87 6.68 13.65 7.55
N VAL A 88 5.42 13.25 7.74
CA VAL A 88 4.45 14.01 8.55
C VAL A 88 4.21 13.34 9.90
N MET A 89 4.18 12.01 9.91
CA MET A 89 3.92 11.21 11.11
C MET A 89 4.71 9.90 11.11
N LEU A 90 4.99 9.38 12.32
CA LEU A 90 5.70 8.11 12.54
C LEU A 90 7.09 8.04 11.86
N HIS A 91 7.84 9.14 11.94
CA HIS A 91 9.14 9.34 11.28
C HIS A 91 10.14 8.18 11.38
N SER A 92 10.19 7.47 12.51
CA SER A 92 11.13 6.37 12.75
C SER A 92 10.51 4.96 12.70
N GLN A 93 9.18 4.85 12.60
CA GLN A 93 8.48 3.57 12.81
C GLN A 93 7.88 2.98 11.52
N VAL A 94 7.48 3.84 10.59
CA VAL A 94 6.75 3.42 9.38
C VAL A 94 7.40 4.04 8.15
N ALA A 95 7.79 3.18 7.22
CA ALA A 95 8.34 3.57 5.93
C ALA A 95 7.99 2.50 4.88
N LEU A 96 8.02 2.89 3.60
CA LEU A 96 7.84 1.98 2.48
C LEU A 96 9.14 1.28 2.11
N LEU A 97 10.25 2.01 2.11
CA LEU A 97 11.58 1.45 1.93
C LEU A 97 12.50 1.95 3.05
N THR A 98 13.24 1.05 3.66
CA THR A 98 14.23 1.39 4.68
C THR A 98 15.59 0.89 4.23
N VAL A 99 16.58 1.77 4.23
CA VAL A 99 17.99 1.38 4.14
C VAL A 99 18.57 1.49 5.54
N THR A 100 19.14 0.40 6.02
CA THR A 100 19.72 0.31 7.36
C THR A 100 21.12 -0.29 7.28
N PRO A 101 22.03 0.08 8.19
CA PRO A 101 23.37 -0.49 8.22
C PRO A 101 23.31 -1.98 8.57
N SER A 102 23.97 -2.82 7.77
CA SER A 102 24.05 -4.26 7.97
C SER A 102 25.23 -4.85 7.20
N SER A 103 26.01 -5.72 7.85
CA SER A 103 27.08 -6.48 7.21
C SER A 103 26.59 -7.71 6.43
N ALA A 104 25.28 -8.01 6.46
CA ALA A 104 24.73 -9.26 5.95
C ALA A 104 24.98 -9.48 4.45
N LEU A 105 25.13 -8.40 3.67
CA LEU A 105 25.34 -8.46 2.22
C LEU A 105 26.82 -8.57 1.82
N THR A 106 27.75 -8.08 2.64
CA THR A 106 29.18 -8.05 2.32
C THR A 106 29.96 -9.17 3.00
N GLN A 107 29.44 -9.72 4.10
CA GLN A 107 30.06 -10.82 4.84
C GLN A 107 29.06 -11.96 5.09
N PRO A 108 29.16 -13.08 4.35
CA PRO A 108 28.25 -14.20 4.51
C PRO A 108 28.38 -14.79 5.93
N GLY A 109 27.28 -14.77 6.69
CA GLY A 109 27.21 -15.31 8.07
C GLY A 109 27.33 -14.28 9.20
N SER A 110 27.55 -12.99 8.89
CA SER A 110 27.58 -11.91 9.91
C SER A 110 26.26 -11.14 9.97
N SER A 111 25.53 -11.26 11.08
CA SER A 111 24.33 -10.46 11.41
C SER A 111 24.63 -9.33 12.41
N LYS A 112 25.88 -8.88 12.50
CA LYS A 112 26.25 -7.83 13.45
C LYS A 112 25.57 -6.51 13.07
N ALA A 113 24.90 -5.90 14.06
CA ALA A 113 24.39 -4.54 13.94
C ALA A 113 25.59 -3.59 13.85
N VAL A 114 25.75 -2.95 12.70
CA VAL A 114 26.81 -1.97 12.45
C VAL A 114 26.21 -0.59 12.67
N ASP A 115 26.96 0.32 13.29
CA ASP A 115 26.53 1.71 13.36
C ASP A 115 26.77 2.40 12.02
N GLY A 116 25.75 3.08 11.50
CA GLY A 116 25.84 3.67 10.18
C GLY A 116 24.57 4.41 9.74
N PRO A 117 24.61 5.03 8.56
CA PRO A 117 23.52 5.85 8.07
C PRO A 117 22.30 4.99 7.72
N SER A 118 21.13 5.52 8.04
CA SER A 118 19.84 4.90 7.71
C SER A 118 18.93 5.92 7.04
N ILE A 119 18.22 5.50 6.01
CA ILE A 119 17.18 6.32 5.35
C ILE A 119 15.85 5.56 5.35
N LEU A 120 14.78 6.28 5.63
CA LEU A 120 13.40 5.83 5.61
C LEU A 120 12.70 6.61 4.50
N LEU A 121 12.17 5.90 3.52
CA LEU A 121 11.53 6.47 2.34
C LEU A 121 10.04 6.16 2.39
N GLY A 122 9.23 7.18 2.14
CA GLY A 122 7.78 7.09 1.99
C GLY A 122 7.33 7.62 0.63
N PRO A 123 6.02 7.67 0.38
CA PRO A 123 5.49 8.10 -0.91
C PRO A 123 5.58 9.62 -1.11
N LEU A 124 5.71 10.40 -0.02
CA LEU A 124 5.75 11.86 -0.03
C LEU A 124 7.14 12.45 0.29
N GLY A 125 8.12 11.63 0.64
CA GLY A 125 9.44 12.11 1.05
C GLY A 125 10.22 11.10 1.85
N SER A 126 11.28 11.57 2.51
CA SER A 126 12.21 10.70 3.22
C SER A 126 12.71 11.32 4.52
N CYS A 127 13.04 10.47 5.47
CA CYS A 127 13.79 10.82 6.67
C CYS A 127 15.13 10.08 6.68
N SER A 128 16.21 10.78 6.99
CA SER A 128 17.54 10.22 7.08
C SER A 128 18.15 10.42 8.46
N ARG A 129 19.09 9.55 8.80
CA ARG A 129 19.83 9.56 10.07
C ARG A 129 21.25 9.12 9.76
N THR A 130 22.26 9.81 10.29
CA THR A 130 23.68 9.54 9.99
C THR A 130 24.29 8.41 10.84
N ASN A 131 23.85 8.26 12.09
CA ASN A 131 24.26 7.19 13.01
C ASN A 131 23.12 6.85 13.98
N ASN A 132 23.25 5.79 14.79
CA ASN A 132 22.15 5.34 15.64
C ASN A 132 21.64 6.37 16.66
N GLU A 133 22.50 7.29 17.10
CA GLU A 133 22.21 8.30 18.12
C GLU A 133 21.78 9.65 17.54
N ALA A 134 21.97 9.86 16.24
CA ALA A 134 21.63 11.11 15.56
C ALA A 134 20.11 11.25 15.42
N GLY A 135 19.65 12.49 15.55
CA GLY A 135 18.27 12.87 15.24
C GLY A 135 17.90 12.57 13.78
N LEU A 136 16.62 12.28 13.54
CA LEU A 136 16.09 12.12 12.19
C LEU A 136 15.95 13.48 11.50
N ILE A 137 16.49 13.61 10.30
CA ILE A 137 16.35 14.77 9.43
C ILE A 137 15.39 14.39 8.30
N CYS A 138 14.23 15.05 8.22
CA CYS A 138 13.20 14.73 7.23
C CYS A 138 13.10 15.81 6.16
N THR A 139 12.87 15.38 4.91
CA THR A 139 12.59 16.28 3.80
C THR A 139 11.12 16.74 3.84
N PRO A 140 10.82 17.96 3.35
CA PRO A 140 9.44 18.43 3.27
C PRO A 140 8.61 17.52 2.35
N SER A 141 7.36 17.29 2.72
CA SER A 141 6.44 16.44 1.95
C SER A 141 6.14 17.03 0.57
N SER A 142 6.33 16.24 -0.49
CA SER A 142 6.06 16.62 -1.89
C SER A 142 5.50 15.42 -2.66
N ILE A 143 4.67 15.67 -3.67
CA ILE A 143 4.16 14.65 -4.61
C ILE A 143 5.28 14.15 -5.54
N SER A 144 6.30 14.99 -5.75
CA SER A 144 7.57 14.64 -6.39
C SER A 144 8.69 14.77 -5.36
N PRO A 145 8.90 13.75 -4.52
CA PRO A 145 9.89 13.83 -3.46
C PRO A 145 11.30 13.72 -4.03
N VAL A 146 12.17 14.65 -3.63
CA VAL A 146 13.61 14.51 -3.83
C VAL A 146 14.21 13.89 -2.58
N TYR A 147 14.71 12.67 -2.70
CA TYR A 147 15.32 11.96 -1.58
C TYR A 147 16.74 12.45 -1.34
N ASN A 148 17.05 12.84 -0.11
CA ASN A 148 18.38 13.28 0.23
C ASN A 148 19.29 12.06 0.49
N THR A 149 20.12 11.73 -0.50
CA THR A 149 21.10 10.64 -0.44
C THR A 149 22.50 11.12 -0.04
N SER A 150 22.69 12.40 0.32
CA SER A 150 24.00 12.97 0.68
C SER A 150 24.61 12.38 1.95
N ILE A 151 23.81 11.62 2.73
CA ILE A 151 24.26 10.89 3.92
C ILE A 151 25.06 9.63 3.57
N PHE A 152 24.98 9.17 2.32
CA PHE A 152 25.69 7.98 1.85
C PHE A 152 27.03 8.38 1.23
N THR A 153 28.04 7.52 1.41
CA THR A 153 29.36 7.72 0.80
C THR A 153 29.29 7.56 -0.72
N SER A 154 30.29 8.07 -1.44
CA SER A 154 30.36 8.06 -2.91
C SER A 154 30.23 6.67 -3.55
N ASP A 155 30.53 5.60 -2.80
CA ASP A 155 30.50 4.22 -3.28
C ASP A 155 29.10 3.58 -3.19
N THR A 156 28.14 4.29 -2.58
CA THR A 156 26.77 3.82 -2.42
C THR A 156 25.97 4.07 -3.71
N PRO A 157 25.25 3.06 -4.24
CA PRO A 157 24.45 3.18 -5.46
C PRO A 157 23.16 3.99 -5.20
N SER A 158 23.33 5.28 -4.94
CA SER A 158 22.26 6.23 -4.61
C SER A 158 21.34 6.54 -5.79
N SER A 159 21.79 6.32 -7.02
CA SER A 159 21.00 6.47 -8.25
C SER A 159 19.86 5.45 -8.39
N VAL A 160 19.96 4.31 -7.70
CA VAL A 160 18.94 3.25 -7.70
C VAL A 160 17.73 3.64 -6.84
N ILE A 161 17.93 4.52 -5.86
CA ILE A 161 16.87 5.05 -4.99
C ILE A 161 16.24 6.27 -5.68
N SER A 162 15.33 6.00 -6.62
CA SER A 162 14.59 7.03 -7.35
C SER A 162 13.15 7.15 -6.86
N ALA A 163 12.61 8.37 -6.93
CA ALA A 163 11.21 8.64 -6.60
C ALA A 163 10.27 7.87 -7.54
N PRO A 164 9.14 7.33 -7.02
CA PRO A 164 8.13 6.75 -7.88
C PRO A 164 7.56 7.81 -8.83
N PRO A 165 6.95 7.41 -9.97
CA PRO A 165 6.30 8.36 -10.87
C PRO A 165 5.28 9.22 -10.13
N GLU A 166 5.33 10.54 -10.30
CA GLU A 166 4.53 11.55 -9.56
C GLU A 166 3.02 11.27 -9.58
N GLY A 167 2.53 10.64 -10.65
CA GLY A 167 1.13 10.25 -10.77
C GLY A 167 0.69 9.24 -9.69
N ALA A 168 1.56 8.33 -9.26
CA ALA A 168 1.19 7.29 -8.30
C ALA A 168 0.82 7.83 -6.89
N PRO A 169 1.64 8.67 -6.23
CA PRO A 169 1.26 9.27 -4.95
C PRO A 169 0.09 10.25 -5.09
N ALA A 170 -0.07 10.91 -6.24
CA ALA A 170 -1.24 11.77 -6.51
C ALA A 170 -2.54 10.95 -6.59
N PHE A 171 -2.56 9.86 -7.37
CA PHE A 171 -3.73 8.98 -7.47
C PHE A 171 -4.06 8.31 -6.13
N MET A 172 -3.06 8.02 -5.31
CA MET A 172 -3.26 7.51 -3.95
C MET A 172 -3.95 8.54 -3.06
N ALA A 173 -3.54 9.82 -3.09
CA ALA A 173 -4.24 10.90 -2.38
C ALA A 173 -5.70 11.08 -2.85
N ILE A 174 -5.92 11.07 -4.16
CA ILE A 174 -7.28 11.18 -4.72
C ILE A 174 -8.15 10.01 -4.25
N SER A 175 -7.63 8.78 -4.30
CA SER A 175 -8.33 7.60 -3.77
C SER A 175 -8.63 7.74 -2.28
N LEU A 176 -7.72 8.28 -1.49
CA LEU A 176 -7.92 8.49 -0.06
C LEU A 176 -9.04 9.50 0.22
N ALA A 177 -9.08 10.61 -0.54
CA ALA A 177 -10.17 11.58 -0.47
C ALA A 177 -11.53 10.95 -0.86
N LEU A 178 -11.57 10.17 -1.94
CA LEU A 178 -12.78 9.44 -2.34
C LEU A 178 -13.19 8.39 -1.29
N SER A 179 -12.24 7.76 -0.62
CA SER A 179 -12.48 6.82 0.47
C SER A 179 -13.08 7.51 1.70
N ALA A 180 -12.65 8.73 2.02
CA ALA A 180 -13.24 9.55 3.07
C ALA A 180 -14.70 9.94 2.73
N ILE A 181 -14.95 10.37 1.49
CA ILE A 181 -16.32 10.64 1.01
C ILE A 181 -17.17 9.37 1.10
N PHE A 182 -16.65 8.24 0.65
CA PHE A 182 -17.35 6.95 0.75
C PHE A 182 -17.66 6.58 2.19
N PHE A 183 -16.72 6.76 3.13
CA PHE A 183 -16.95 6.50 4.55
C PHE A 183 -18.09 7.35 5.11
N ILE A 184 -18.11 8.65 4.82
CA ILE A 184 -19.17 9.57 5.28
C ILE A 184 -20.53 9.12 4.71
N MET A 185 -20.60 8.86 3.41
CA MET A 185 -21.82 8.42 2.73
C MET A 185 -22.32 7.07 3.26
N TYR A 186 -21.41 6.10 3.38
CA TYR A 186 -21.73 4.75 3.87
C TYR A 186 -22.22 4.77 5.32
N THR A 187 -21.59 5.58 6.16
CA THR A 187 -21.98 5.80 7.57
C THR A 187 -23.37 6.45 7.62
N ALA A 188 -23.60 7.50 6.84
CA ALA A 188 -24.91 8.16 6.77
C ALA A 188 -26.03 7.19 6.34
N ILE A 189 -25.76 6.34 5.34
CA ILE A 189 -26.71 5.31 4.88
C ILE A 189 -26.97 4.25 5.96
N SER A 190 -25.95 3.85 6.73
CA SER A 190 -26.05 2.80 7.75
C SER A 190 -26.82 3.27 8.99
N PHE A 191 -26.57 4.50 9.43
CA PHE A 191 -27.24 5.11 10.59
C PHE A 191 -28.50 5.90 10.21
N ARG A 192 -29.05 5.71 9.00
CA ARG A 192 -30.24 6.44 8.53
C ARG A 192 -31.44 6.35 9.47
N HIS A 193 -31.58 5.23 10.18
CA HIS A 193 -32.66 4.99 11.13
C HIS A 193 -32.59 5.92 12.36
N LEU A 194 -31.41 6.47 12.68
CA LEU A 194 -31.22 7.45 13.76
C LEU A 194 -31.46 8.89 13.30
N MET A 195 -31.54 9.16 11.99
CA MET A 195 -31.62 10.52 11.44
C MET A 195 -33.05 11.05 11.24
N GLY A 196 -34.08 10.29 11.65
CA GLY A 196 -35.48 10.70 11.53
C GLY A 196 -35.86 11.10 10.09
N LYS A 197 -36.48 12.28 9.91
CA LYS A 197 -36.94 12.78 8.60
C LYS A 197 -35.81 12.99 7.58
N ALA A 198 -34.59 13.32 8.04
CA ALA A 198 -33.44 13.48 7.15
C ALA A 198 -32.96 12.14 6.56
N GLY A 199 -33.28 11.01 7.22
CA GLY A 199 -32.96 9.66 6.76
C GLY A 199 -33.59 9.30 5.41
N ALA A 200 -34.78 9.85 5.11
CA ALA A 200 -35.50 9.58 3.87
C ALA A 200 -34.75 10.03 2.60
N ALA A 201 -33.89 11.06 2.70
CA ALA A 201 -33.04 11.49 1.59
C ALA A 201 -31.98 10.43 1.23
N TRP A 202 -31.47 9.71 2.24
CA TRP A 202 -30.45 8.66 2.12
C TRP A 202 -31.04 7.30 1.69
N GLU A 203 -32.36 7.16 1.71
CA GLU A 203 -33.05 5.97 1.21
C GLU A 203 -33.19 5.94 -0.31
N LYS A 204 -32.98 7.09 -0.99
CA LYS A 204 -33.10 7.17 -2.44
C LYS A 204 -32.13 6.18 -3.12
N PRO A 205 -32.61 5.35 -4.07
CA PRO A 205 -31.78 4.36 -4.74
C PRO A 205 -30.62 5.00 -5.52
N SER A 206 -30.81 6.22 -6.02
CA SER A 206 -29.75 6.99 -6.70
C SER A 206 -28.57 7.30 -5.78
N VAL A 207 -28.82 7.65 -4.51
CA VAL A 207 -27.77 7.99 -3.54
C VAL A 207 -26.99 6.75 -3.15
N GLN A 208 -27.68 5.62 -2.93
CA GLN A 208 -27.02 4.35 -2.66
C GLN A 208 -26.14 3.93 -3.84
N ARG A 209 -26.66 4.02 -5.08
CA ARG A 209 -25.91 3.74 -6.33
C ARG A 209 -24.66 4.59 -6.44
N PHE A 210 -24.79 5.89 -6.22
CA PHE A 210 -23.67 6.81 -6.30
C PHE A 210 -22.60 6.50 -5.26
N SER A 211 -23.00 6.27 -4.00
CA SER A 211 -22.07 5.92 -2.92
C SER A 211 -21.25 4.68 -3.26
N ALA A 212 -21.86 3.63 -3.80
CA ALA A 212 -21.10 2.42 -4.10
C ALA A 212 -20.18 2.57 -5.32
N TRP A 213 -20.57 3.33 -6.34
CA TRP A 213 -19.66 3.65 -7.44
C TRP A 213 -18.44 4.42 -6.95
N ILE A 214 -18.62 5.40 -6.05
CA ILE A 214 -17.50 6.08 -5.39
C ILE A 214 -16.63 5.07 -4.65
N GLY A 215 -17.22 4.18 -3.84
CA GLY A 215 -16.48 3.17 -3.09
C GLY A 215 -15.64 2.24 -3.98
N ILE A 216 -16.22 1.77 -5.09
CA ILE A 216 -15.53 0.93 -6.08
C ILE A 216 -14.40 1.69 -6.75
N LEU A 217 -14.65 2.91 -7.21
CA LEU A 217 -13.64 3.74 -7.87
C LEU A 217 -12.49 4.06 -6.92
N ALA A 218 -12.79 4.46 -5.68
CA ALA A 218 -11.81 4.70 -4.63
C ALA A 218 -10.96 3.45 -4.38
N PHE A 219 -11.59 2.30 -4.18
CA PHE A 219 -10.92 1.02 -3.94
C PHE A 219 -9.99 0.62 -5.08
N LEU A 220 -10.47 0.66 -6.33
CA LEU A 220 -9.68 0.22 -7.49
C LEU A 220 -8.53 1.19 -7.79
N LEU A 221 -8.78 2.50 -7.74
CA LEU A 221 -7.76 3.52 -7.97
C LEU A 221 -6.67 3.45 -6.90
N GLY A 222 -7.07 3.28 -5.65
CA GLY A 222 -6.17 3.19 -4.51
C GLY A 222 -5.32 1.93 -4.53
N LEU A 223 -5.93 0.78 -4.81
CA LEU A 223 -5.23 -0.49 -4.89
C LEU A 223 -4.25 -0.50 -6.07
N ALA A 224 -4.65 0.02 -7.23
CA ALA A 224 -3.78 0.12 -8.40
C ALA A 224 -2.58 1.04 -8.16
N SER A 225 -2.79 2.24 -7.60
CA SER A 225 -1.71 3.17 -7.27
C SER A 225 -0.74 2.61 -6.23
N SER A 226 -1.27 1.98 -5.17
CA SER A 226 -0.44 1.33 -4.13
C SER A 226 0.42 0.21 -4.72
N LEU A 227 -0.12 -0.62 -5.62
CA LEU A 227 0.63 -1.67 -6.29
C LEU A 227 1.79 -1.15 -7.14
N ILE A 228 1.59 -0.03 -7.85
CA ILE A 228 2.66 0.61 -8.66
C ILE A 228 3.80 1.04 -7.74
N ILE A 229 3.46 1.72 -6.64
CA ILE A 229 4.43 2.18 -5.64
C ILE A 229 5.20 0.97 -5.06
N PHE A 230 4.50 -0.11 -4.73
CA PHE A 230 5.13 -1.31 -4.17
C PHE A 230 6.07 -2.02 -5.12
N MET A 231 5.68 -2.15 -6.38
CA MET A 231 6.54 -2.74 -7.39
C MET A 231 7.79 -1.89 -7.60
N TRP A 232 7.65 -0.57 -7.58
CA TRP A 232 8.76 0.37 -7.70
C TRP A 232 9.76 0.25 -6.54
N PHE A 233 9.29 0.38 -5.30
CA PHE A 233 10.16 0.29 -4.13
C PHE A 233 10.73 -1.11 -3.90
N GLY A 234 9.98 -2.16 -4.22
CA GLY A 234 10.48 -3.53 -4.16
C GLY A 234 11.64 -3.75 -5.12
N LYS A 235 11.50 -3.29 -6.38
CA LYS A 235 12.57 -3.34 -7.36
C LYS A 235 13.78 -2.48 -6.94
N ALA A 236 13.55 -1.26 -6.45
CA ALA A 236 14.62 -0.40 -5.96
C ALA A 236 15.40 -1.04 -4.81
N ALA A 237 14.74 -1.75 -3.89
CA ALA A 237 15.39 -2.49 -2.81
C ALA A 237 16.29 -3.62 -3.34
N ASP A 238 15.75 -4.42 -4.28
CA ASP A 238 16.46 -5.56 -4.85
C ASP A 238 17.67 -5.09 -5.69
N ASP A 239 17.47 -4.08 -6.54
CA ASP A 239 18.55 -3.51 -7.36
C ASP A 239 19.64 -2.86 -6.48
N PHE A 240 19.27 -2.20 -5.38
CA PHE A 240 20.22 -1.64 -4.41
C PHE A 240 21.06 -2.74 -3.74
N ASN A 241 20.41 -3.80 -3.25
CA ASN A 241 21.09 -4.92 -2.60
C ASN A 241 21.99 -5.69 -3.57
N GLN A 242 21.54 -5.90 -4.81
CA GLN A 242 22.35 -6.55 -5.85
C GLN A 242 23.58 -5.71 -6.21
N SER A 243 23.43 -4.40 -6.31
CA SER A 243 24.57 -3.51 -6.58
C SER A 243 25.62 -3.55 -5.46
N ILE A 244 25.21 -3.67 -4.19
CA ILE A 244 26.15 -3.82 -3.08
C ILE A 244 26.82 -5.20 -3.11
N GLN A 245 26.07 -6.27 -3.34
CA GLN A 245 26.62 -7.62 -3.49
C GLN A 245 27.66 -7.70 -4.61
N GLY A 246 27.42 -7.00 -5.74
CA GLY A 246 28.35 -6.92 -6.86
C GLY A 246 29.69 -6.24 -6.53
N GLN A 247 29.74 -5.41 -5.49
CA GLN A 247 30.98 -4.77 -5.02
C GLN A 247 31.79 -5.64 -4.05
N GLY A 248 31.22 -6.76 -3.58
CA GLY A 248 31.90 -7.71 -2.68
C GLY A 248 32.28 -7.09 -1.33
N SER A 249 33.47 -7.43 -0.82
CA SER A 249 33.97 -6.98 0.49
C SER A 249 34.25 -5.48 0.59
N ASN A 250 34.32 -4.79 -0.55
CA ASN A 250 34.56 -3.35 -0.62
C ASN A 250 33.25 -2.54 -0.65
N GLY A 251 32.09 -3.21 -0.70
CA GLY A 251 30.79 -2.55 -0.72
C GLY A 251 30.41 -1.94 0.63
N PRO A 252 29.55 -0.92 0.65
CA PRO A 252 29.04 -0.35 1.88
C PRO A 252 28.19 -1.37 2.64
N GLN A 253 28.32 -1.38 3.98
CA GLN A 253 27.56 -2.29 4.86
C GLN A 253 26.13 -1.76 5.06
N LEU A 254 25.33 -1.77 4.00
CA LEU A 254 23.95 -1.28 3.97
C LEU A 254 23.05 -2.34 3.36
N ILE A 255 21.83 -2.47 3.88
CA ILE A 255 20.77 -3.30 3.30
C ILE A 255 19.51 -2.47 3.11
N ALA A 256 18.90 -2.57 1.94
CA ALA A 256 17.59 -2.03 1.65
C ALA A 256 16.53 -3.11 1.87
N ASN A 257 15.43 -2.77 2.55
CA ASN A 257 14.30 -3.66 2.73
C ASN A 257 12.98 -2.90 2.64
N THR A 258 11.93 -3.56 2.17
CA THR A 258 10.58 -2.98 2.17
C THR A 258 10.06 -2.92 3.59
N GLY A 259 9.53 -1.77 3.98
CA GLY A 259 9.11 -1.50 5.35
C GLY A 259 7.66 -1.86 5.65
N ASN A 260 7.27 -1.64 6.92
CA ASN A 260 5.96 -1.99 7.46
C ASN A 260 4.78 -1.21 6.86
N ALA A 261 5.03 -0.09 6.15
CA ALA A 261 3.96 0.63 5.47
C ALA A 261 3.26 -0.25 4.41
N PHE A 262 4.00 -1.20 3.81
CA PHE A 262 3.45 -2.18 2.88
C PHE A 262 2.35 -3.03 3.52
N THR A 263 2.62 -3.61 4.68
CA THR A 263 1.66 -4.47 5.38
C THR A 263 0.44 -3.66 5.86
N MET A 264 0.65 -2.44 6.35
CA MET A 264 -0.45 -1.56 6.76
C MET A 264 -1.43 -1.28 5.63
N ILE A 265 -0.93 -0.97 4.43
CA ILE A 265 -1.78 -0.71 3.25
C ILE A 265 -2.55 -1.97 2.83
N TRP A 266 -1.92 -3.15 2.83
CA TRP A 266 -2.62 -4.39 2.49
C TRP A 266 -3.75 -4.72 3.47
N VAL A 267 -3.49 -4.56 4.77
CA VAL A 267 -4.51 -4.73 5.81
C VAL A 267 -5.63 -3.70 5.62
N ALA A 268 -5.28 -2.45 5.30
CA ALA A 268 -6.26 -1.40 5.02
C ALA A 268 -7.19 -1.77 3.85
N TYR A 269 -6.64 -2.22 2.71
CA TYR A 269 -7.46 -2.62 1.57
C TYR A 269 -8.27 -3.90 1.83
N ALA A 270 -7.77 -4.83 2.64
CA ALA A 270 -8.55 -5.99 3.06
C ALA A 270 -9.80 -5.56 3.86
N PHE A 271 -9.64 -4.63 4.80
CA PHE A 271 -10.77 -4.06 5.54
C PHE A 271 -11.69 -3.18 4.69
N PHE A 272 -11.14 -2.44 3.72
CA PHE A 272 -11.92 -1.62 2.79
C PHE A 272 -12.74 -2.48 1.79
N ALA A 273 -12.29 -3.68 1.44
CA ALA A 273 -13.04 -4.57 0.54
C ALA A 273 -14.44 -4.92 1.10
N ILE A 274 -14.56 -5.06 2.42
CA ILE A 274 -15.79 -5.47 3.12
C ILE A 274 -16.95 -4.47 2.88
N PRO A 275 -16.86 -3.18 3.24
CA PRO A 275 -17.91 -2.19 2.98
C PRO A 275 -18.23 -2.05 1.50
N VAL A 276 -17.23 -2.19 0.60
CA VAL A 276 -17.45 -2.12 -0.85
C VAL A 276 -18.32 -3.29 -1.32
N VAL A 277 -18.01 -4.53 -0.90
CA VAL A 277 -18.81 -5.71 -1.24
C VAL A 277 -20.23 -5.60 -0.65
N VAL A 278 -20.37 -5.17 0.60
CA VAL A 278 -21.69 -4.95 1.23
C VAL A 278 -22.50 -3.90 0.46
N SER A 279 -21.87 -2.82 0.00
CA SER A 279 -22.54 -1.80 -0.81
C SER A 279 -23.01 -2.36 -2.17
N LEU A 280 -22.22 -3.25 -2.78
CA LEU A 280 -22.52 -3.90 -4.05
C LEU A 280 -23.66 -4.93 -3.96
N ALA A 281 -23.68 -5.71 -2.88
CA ALA A 281 -24.72 -6.71 -2.64
C ALA A 281 -26.11 -6.08 -2.55
N LYS A 282 -26.20 -4.88 -1.96
CA LYS A 282 -27.46 -4.12 -1.88
C LYS A 282 -28.04 -3.73 -3.25
N PHE A 283 -27.24 -3.61 -4.32
CA PHE A 283 -27.79 -3.35 -5.67
C PHE A 283 -28.48 -4.53 -6.31
N HIS A 284 -27.93 -5.74 -6.13
CA HIS A 284 -28.46 -6.90 -6.82
C HIS A 284 -29.86 -7.24 -6.33
N VAL A 285 -30.11 -7.07 -5.02
CA VAL A 285 -31.42 -7.33 -4.40
C VAL A 285 -32.47 -6.29 -4.78
N LEU A 286 -32.08 -5.02 -4.99
CA LEU A 286 -33.01 -3.96 -5.40
C LEU A 286 -33.34 -3.98 -6.90
N ALA A 287 -32.54 -4.66 -7.73
CA ALA A 287 -32.80 -4.81 -9.16
C ALA A 287 -33.75 -5.98 -9.47
N THR A 288 -33.99 -6.87 -8.50
CA THR A 288 -34.89 -8.04 -8.64
C THR A 288 -36.31 -7.79 -8.12
N LYS A 289 -36.57 -6.59 -7.59
CA LYS A 289 -37.91 -6.09 -7.22
C LYS A 289 -38.34 -5.04 -8.22
#